data_AF-A0A1G3LX77-F1
#
_entry.id   AF-A0A1G3LX77-F1
#
_cell.length_a   1.000
_cell.length_b   1.000
_cell.length_c   1.000
_cell.angle_alpha   90.00
_cell.angle_beta   90.00
_cell.angle_gamma   90.00
#
_symmetry.space_group_name_H-M   'P 1'
#
loop_
_entity.id
_entity.type
_entity.pdbx_description
1 polymer ?
#
loop_
_entity_poly.entity_id
_entity_poly.type
_entity_poly.pdbx_seq_one_letter_code
_entity_poly.pdbx_strand_id
1 'polypeptide(L)'
;MRRTPLYFAFAGLELARYFVLVYTVGYFATATPSASQALRIVASPNILFAIAFIFLGLDSKRYEVYRPLLVVGKLAALFSGIIALPRLLGDSASAGTLATYSILGVAVWDAVSAGILAIPDKARNAEPMPAAPEPERVELD
;
A
#
# COMPACT_ATOMS: atom_id res chain seq x y z
N MET A 1 -15.98 -9.99 6.47
CA MET A 1 -16.66 -9.35 5.31
C MET A 1 -16.80 -7.82 5.43
N ARG A 2 -16.75 -7.18 6.61
CA ARG A 2 -16.96 -5.72 6.73
C ARG A 2 -15.93 -4.79 6.07
N ARG A 3 -14.75 -5.28 5.66
CA ARG A 3 -13.68 -4.46 5.05
C ARG A 3 -13.55 -4.56 3.53
N THR A 4 -14.31 -5.43 2.88
CA THR A 4 -14.29 -5.59 1.42
C THR A 4 -14.48 -4.28 0.64
N PRO A 5 -15.50 -3.43 0.91
CA PRO A 5 -15.66 -2.16 0.18
C PRO A 5 -14.51 -1.18 0.47
N LEU A 6 -13.93 -1.22 1.67
CA LEU A 6 -12.79 -0.39 2.03
C LEU A 6 -11.56 -0.75 1.18
N TYR A 7 -11.25 -2.03 1.01
CA TYR A 7 -10.10 -2.45 0.20
C TYR A 7 -10.25 -2.06 -1.28
N PHE A 8 -11.45 -2.13 -1.85
CA PHE A 8 -11.68 -1.64 -3.22
C PHE A 8 -11.54 -0.11 -3.33
N ALA A 9 -12.01 0.65 -2.35
CA ALA A 9 -11.77 2.10 -2.32
C ALA A 9 -10.26 2.41 -2.24
N PHE A 10 -9.51 1.65 -1.44
CA PHE A 10 -8.06 1.79 -1.32
C PHE A 10 -7.35 1.42 -2.62
N ALA A 11 -7.80 0.38 -3.33
CA ALA A 11 -7.27 0.03 -4.65
C ALA A 11 -7.44 1.18 -5.65
N GLY A 12 -8.62 1.80 -5.70
CA GLY A 12 -8.88 2.96 -6.56
C GLY A 12 -7.97 4.15 -6.19
N LEU A 13 -7.81 4.42 -4.90
CA LEU A 13 -6.93 5.49 -4.42
C LEU A 13 -5.45 5.21 -4.68
N GLU A 14 -4.99 3.97 -4.57
CA GLU A 14 -3.62 3.57 -4.96
C GLU A 14 -3.38 3.74 -6.46
N LEU A 15 -4.38 3.43 -7.28
CA LEU A 15 -4.27 3.63 -8.72
C LEU A 15 -4.16 5.13 -9.05
N ALA A 16 -5.01 5.96 -8.44
CA ALA A 16 -4.91 7.41 -8.56
C ALA A 16 -3.54 7.92 -8.08
N ARG A 17 -3.05 7.44 -6.93
CA ARG A 17 -1.73 7.74 -6.38
C ARG A 17 -0.61 7.42 -7.36
N TYR A 18 -0.66 6.26 -8.01
CA TYR A 18 0.30 5.86 -9.04
C TYR A 18 0.33 6.87 -10.20
N PHE A 19 -0.82 7.25 -10.75
CA PHE A 19 -0.89 8.22 -11.84
C PHE A 19 -0.39 9.61 -11.41
N VAL A 20 -0.71 10.05 -10.19
CA VAL A 20 -0.17 11.29 -9.63
C VAL A 20 1.35 11.22 -9.56
N LEU A 21 1.93 10.12 -9.08
CA LEU A 21 3.38 9.95 -8.99
C LEU A 21 4.05 9.97 -10.37
N VAL A 22 3.49 9.27 -11.35
CA VAL A 22 3.96 9.26 -12.76
C VAL A 22 3.88 10.65 -13.40
N TYR A 23 2.77 11.36 -13.19
CA TYR A 23 2.58 12.72 -13.68
C TYR A 23 3.61 13.67 -13.07
N THR A 24 3.80 13.57 -11.75
CA THR A 24 4.69 14.46 -11.01
C THR A 24 6.16 14.23 -11.37
N VAL A 25 6.56 12.98 -11.60
CA VAL A 25 7.88 12.64 -12.17
C VAL A 25 8.15 13.36 -13.50
N GLY A 26 7.11 13.54 -14.33
CA GLY A 26 7.20 14.29 -15.57
C GLY A 26 7.68 15.72 -15.37
N TYR A 27 7.21 16.40 -14.33
CA TYR A 27 7.59 17.78 -14.00
C TYR A 27 9.05 17.90 -13.56
N PHE A 28 9.50 17.01 -12.68
CA PHE A 28 10.87 17.04 -12.15
C PHE A 28 11.93 16.55 -13.16
N ALA A 29 11.52 15.85 -14.22
CA ALA A 29 12.42 15.34 -15.24
C ALA A 29 12.32 16.10 -16.59
N THR A 30 11.64 17.24 -16.62
CA THR A 30 11.45 18.05 -17.85
C THR A 30 12.76 18.41 -18.55
N ALA A 31 13.83 18.63 -17.79
CA ALA A 31 15.16 18.94 -18.34
C ALA A 31 15.84 17.77 -19.08
N THR A 32 15.44 16.52 -18.81
CA THR A 32 16.11 15.32 -19.31
C THR A 32 15.11 14.20 -19.64
N PRO A 33 14.76 13.98 -20.92
CA PRO A 33 13.76 12.97 -21.32
C PRO A 33 14.07 11.54 -20.84
N SER A 34 15.34 11.15 -20.83
CA SER A 34 15.78 9.83 -20.34
C SER A 34 15.56 9.65 -18.83
N ALA A 35 15.68 10.73 -18.05
CA ALA A 35 15.39 10.70 -16.61
C ALA A 35 13.90 10.46 -16.34
N SER A 36 13.01 11.02 -17.18
CA SER A 36 11.56 10.80 -17.06
C SER A 36 11.20 9.32 -17.24
N GLN A 37 11.79 8.66 -18.25
CA GLN A 37 11.54 7.25 -18.51
C GLN A 37 12.11 6.35 -17.39
N ALA A 38 13.32 6.63 -16.91
CA ALA A 38 13.91 5.89 -15.79
C ALA A 38 13.07 5.99 -14.52
N LEU A 39 12.60 7.20 -14.18
CA LEU A 39 11.76 7.42 -13.00
C LEU A 39 10.38 6.76 -13.12
N ARG A 40 9.81 6.64 -14.33
CA ARG A 40 8.59 5.85 -14.55
C ARG A 40 8.80 4.36 -14.33
N ILE A 41 9.96 3.82 -14.74
CA ILE A 41 10.33 2.43 -14.47
C ILE A 41 10.47 2.21 -12.97
N VAL A 42 11.13 3.12 -12.26
CA VAL A 42 11.27 3.08 -10.79
C VAL A 42 9.91 3.24 -10.08
N ALA A 43 8.99 4.01 -10.66
CA ALA A 43 7.63 4.17 -10.14
C ALA A 43 6.73 2.95 -10.42
N SER A 44 7.03 2.13 -11.44
CA SER A 44 6.18 1.02 -11.88
C SER A 44 5.79 0.00 -10.79
N PRO A 45 6.66 -0.38 -9.83
CA PRO A 45 6.28 -1.34 -8.79
C PRO A 45 5.15 -0.82 -7.87
N ASN A 46 4.91 0.49 -7.84
CA ASN A 46 3.87 1.07 -7.00
C ASN A 46 2.44 0.69 -7.44
N ILE A 47 2.24 0.28 -8.70
CA ILE A 47 0.94 -0.23 -9.15
C ILE A 47 0.55 -1.54 -8.43
N LEU A 48 1.54 -2.28 -7.92
CA LEU A 48 1.32 -3.52 -7.19
C LEU A 48 0.54 -3.29 -5.88
N PHE A 49 0.61 -2.09 -5.28
CA PHE A 49 -0.21 -1.78 -4.11
C PHE A 49 -1.70 -1.75 -4.46
N ALA A 50 -2.08 -1.14 -5.60
CA ALA A 50 -3.46 -1.14 -6.06
C ALA A 50 -3.96 -2.56 -6.29
N ILE A 51 -3.17 -3.38 -6.97
CA ILE A 51 -3.48 -4.80 -7.24
C ILE A 51 -3.63 -5.58 -5.94
N ALA A 52 -2.74 -5.36 -4.97
CA ALA A 52 -2.81 -6.06 -3.69
C ALA A 52 -4.08 -5.70 -2.90
N PHE A 53 -4.52 -4.44 -2.94
CA PHE A 53 -5.79 -4.03 -2.35
C PHE A 53 -7.00 -4.65 -3.08
N ILE A 54 -6.94 -4.82 -4.40
CA ILE A 54 -7.97 -5.58 -5.15
C ILE A 54 -8.05 -7.00 -4.62
N PHE A 55 -6.90 -7.70 -4.49
CA PHE A 55 -6.88 -9.06 -3.98
C PHE A 55 -7.40 -9.16 -2.53
N LEU A 56 -7.02 -8.22 -1.65
CA LEU A 56 -7.59 -8.13 -0.30
C LEU A 56 -9.10 -7.84 -0.29
N GLY A 57 -9.60 -7.10 -1.28
CA GLY A 57 -11.04 -6.89 -1.48
C GLY A 57 -11.77 -8.15 -1.91
N LEU A 58 -11.20 -8.90 -2.87
CA LEU A 58 -11.78 -10.15 -3.39
C LEU A 58 -11.84 -11.26 -2.34
N ASP A 59 -10.72 -11.52 -1.65
CA ASP A 59 -10.65 -12.53 -0.59
C ASP A 59 -9.63 -12.12 0.48
N SER A 60 -10.10 -11.34 1.45
CA SER A 60 -9.23 -10.84 2.51
C SER A 60 -8.56 -11.95 3.32
N LYS A 61 -9.17 -13.14 3.44
CA LYS A 61 -8.62 -14.25 4.23
C LYS A 61 -7.45 -14.91 3.49
N ARG A 62 -7.65 -15.20 2.21
CA ARG A 62 -6.61 -15.84 1.38
C ARG A 62 -5.37 -14.96 1.22
N TYR A 63 -5.58 -13.64 1.05
CA TYR A 63 -4.49 -12.71 0.78
C TYR A 63 -3.95 -11.97 2.02
N GLU A 64 -4.47 -12.27 3.21
CA GLU A 64 -4.01 -11.62 4.46
C GLU A 64 -2.52 -11.87 4.75
N VAL A 65 -1.99 -13.02 4.30
CA VAL A 65 -0.57 -13.38 4.47
C VAL A 65 0.38 -12.37 3.81
N TYR A 66 -0.08 -11.66 2.77
CA TYR A 66 0.71 -10.65 2.07
C TYR A 66 0.62 -9.25 2.71
N ARG A 67 -0.25 -9.07 3.70
CA ARG A 67 -0.46 -7.77 4.35
C ARG A 67 0.83 -7.17 4.96
N PRO A 68 1.71 -7.93 5.63
CA PRO A 68 2.99 -7.41 6.12
C PRO A 68 3.88 -6.88 5.00
N LEU A 69 3.88 -7.54 3.85
CA LEU A 69 4.65 -7.09 2.68
C LEU A 69 4.15 -5.72 2.18
N LEU A 70 2.82 -5.49 2.20
CA LEU A 70 2.24 -4.20 1.85
C LEU A 70 2.63 -3.11 2.85
N VAL A 71 2.63 -3.42 4.15
CA VAL A 71 3.10 -2.49 5.19
C VAL A 71 4.56 -2.11 4.94
N VAL A 72 5.45 -3.09 4.72
CA VAL A 72 6.87 -2.83 4.43
C VAL A 72 7.03 -1.96 3.18
N GLY A 73 6.29 -2.27 2.12
CA GLY A 73 6.32 -1.48 0.89
C GLY A 73 5.88 -0.03 1.11
N LYS A 74 4.82 0.20 1.91
CA LYS A 74 4.38 1.56 2.27
C LYS A 74 5.37 2.31 3.14
N LEU A 75 6.01 1.64 4.10
CA LEU A 75 7.07 2.23 4.91
C LEU A 75 8.28 2.62 4.05
N ALA A 76 8.67 1.80 3.08
CA ALA A 76 9.73 2.13 2.13
C ALA A 76 9.37 3.36 1.26
N ALA A 77 8.13 3.47 0.81
CA ALA A 77 7.63 4.64 0.09
C ALA A 77 7.68 5.91 0.96
N LEU A 78 7.22 5.83 2.22
CA LEU A 78 7.30 6.94 3.17
C LEU A 78 8.73 7.37 3.44
N PHE A 79 9.62 6.41 3.70
CA PHE A 79 11.03 6.69 3.97
C PHE A 79 11.70 7.38 2.77
N SER A 80 11.42 6.90 1.56
CA SER A 80 11.89 7.54 0.32
C SER A 80 11.35 8.96 0.18
N GLY A 81 10.07 9.18 0.51
CA GLY A 81 9.44 10.50 0.52
C GLY A 81 10.11 11.46 1.51
N ILE A 82 10.40 11.01 2.74
CA ILE A 82 11.08 11.82 3.76
C ILE A 82 12.48 12.24 3.30
N ILE A 83 13.23 11.34 2.66
CA ILE A 83 14.56 11.65 2.11
C ILE A 83 14.46 12.65 0.95
N ALA A 84 13.45 12.51 0.09
CA ALA A 84 13.27 13.39 -1.06
C ALA A 84 12.72 14.79 -0.67
N LEU A 85 11.95 14.88 0.42
CA LEU A 85 11.18 16.07 0.78
C LEU A 85 12.01 17.36 0.91
N PRO A 86 13.19 17.39 1.57
CA PRO A 86 13.97 18.62 1.68
C PRO A 86 14.40 19.19 0.33
N ARG A 87 14.75 18.32 -0.63
CA ARG A 87 15.11 18.73 -1.98
C ARG A 87 13.90 19.28 -2.73
N LEU A 88 12.76 18.61 -2.62
CA LEU A 88 11.52 19.04 -3.26
C LEU A 88 10.98 20.37 -2.73
N LEU A 89 11.19 20.65 -1.44
CA LEU A 89 10.84 21.93 -0.83
C LEU A 89 11.84 23.03 -1.21
N GLY A 90 13.13 22.71 -1.29
CA GLY A 90 14.17 23.65 -1.73
C GLY A 90 14.04 24.06 -3.20
N ASP A 91 13.57 23.15 -4.06
CA ASP A 91 13.34 23.38 -5.50
C ASP A 91 11.90 23.85 -5.83
N SER A 92 11.10 24.17 -4.80
CA SER A 92 9.68 24.54 -4.97
C SER A 92 9.47 25.82 -5.80
N ALA A 93 10.52 26.64 -5.99
CA ALA A 93 10.51 27.78 -6.89
C ALA A 93 10.52 27.38 -8.39
N SER A 94 11.04 26.20 -8.73
CA SER A 94 11.19 25.70 -10.11
C SER A 94 10.18 24.59 -10.45
N ALA A 95 9.79 23.77 -9.47
CA ALA A 95 9.00 22.56 -9.67
C ALA A 95 7.49 22.78 -9.91
N GLY A 96 6.98 23.99 -9.66
CA GLY A 96 5.56 24.32 -9.75
C GLY A 96 4.78 23.85 -8.52
N THR A 97 4.02 24.76 -7.92
CA THR A 97 3.27 24.59 -6.68
C THR A 97 2.40 23.32 -6.64
N LEU A 98 1.82 22.92 -7.78
CA LEU A 98 0.95 21.75 -7.90
C LEU A 98 1.71 20.41 -7.71
N ALA A 99 2.95 20.32 -8.21
CA ALA A 99 3.78 19.12 -8.11
C ALA A 99 4.21 18.89 -6.66
N THR A 100 4.60 19.94 -5.95
CA THR A 100 4.95 19.90 -4.53
C THR A 100 3.76 19.43 -3.67
N TYR A 101 2.56 19.98 -3.88
CA TYR A 101 1.38 19.55 -3.15
C TYR A 101 0.96 18.10 -3.47
N SER A 102 1.16 17.66 -4.71
CA SER A 102 0.89 16.29 -5.13
C SER A 102 1.80 15.29 -4.40
N ILE A 103 3.10 15.58 -4.26
CA ILE A 103 4.01 14.71 -3.49
C ILE A 103 3.65 14.70 -2.01
N LEU A 104 3.29 15.85 -1.44
CA LEU A 104 2.84 15.92 -0.06
C LEU A 104 1.58 15.06 0.16
N GLY A 105 0.61 15.16 -0.76
CA GLY A 105 -0.61 14.35 -0.73
C GLY A 105 -0.32 12.85 -0.84
N VAL A 106 0.62 12.45 -1.71
CA VAL A 106 1.08 11.06 -1.82
C VAL A 106 1.70 10.57 -0.52
N ALA A 107 2.56 11.37 0.12
CA ALA A 107 3.20 11.01 1.39
C ALA A 107 2.18 10.87 2.53
N VAL A 108 1.22 11.79 2.63
CA VAL A 108 0.11 11.70 3.60
C VAL A 108 -0.71 10.42 3.36
N TRP A 109 -1.03 10.12 2.09
CA TRP A 109 -1.76 8.91 1.74
C TRP A 109 -0.99 7.62 2.08
N ASP A 110 0.33 7.59 1.84
CA ASP A 110 1.15 6.44 2.23
C ASP A 110 1.15 6.22 3.75
N ALA A 111 1.13 7.30 4.54
CA ALA A 111 1.06 7.22 6.00
C ALA A 111 -0.29 6.66 6.47
N VAL A 112 -1.38 7.17 5.90
CA VAL A 112 -2.75 6.72 6.21
C VAL A 112 -2.93 5.25 5.83
N SER A 113 -2.49 4.86 4.61
CA SER A 113 -2.62 3.49 4.13
C SER A 113 -1.74 2.50 4.92
N ALA A 114 -0.51 2.89 5.28
CA ALA A 114 0.34 2.09 6.18
C ALA A 114 -0.33 1.88 7.54
N GLY A 115 -0.88 2.95 8.14
CA GLY A 115 -1.57 2.88 9.43
C GLY A 115 -2.77 1.93 9.40
N ILE A 116 -3.60 2.00 8.36
CA ILE A 116 -4.76 1.12 8.19
C ILE A 116 -4.34 -0.33 7.94
N LEU A 117 -3.26 -0.56 7.18
CA LEU A 117 -2.68 -1.88 6.98
C LEU A 117 -2.05 -2.45 8.26
N ALA A 118 -1.59 -1.63 9.19
CA ALA A 118 -1.00 -2.07 10.45
C ALA A 118 -2.04 -2.54 11.49
N ILE A 119 -3.31 -2.15 11.38
CA ILE A 119 -4.36 -2.51 12.36
C ILE A 119 -4.79 -3.98 12.15
N PRO A 120 -4.48 -4.91 13.06
CA PRO A 120 -4.85 -6.33 12.90
C PRO A 120 -6.36 -6.50 12.69
N ASP A 121 -6.75 -7.40 11.80
CA ASP A 121 -8.17 -7.77 11.70
C ASP A 121 -8.51 -8.65 12.91
N LYS A 122 -9.32 -8.12 13.84
CA LYS A 122 -9.73 -8.79 15.09
C LYS A 122 -10.43 -10.15 14.89
N ALA A 123 -10.79 -10.52 13.67
CA ALA A 123 -11.51 -11.76 13.35
C ALA A 123 -10.62 -13.03 13.37
N ARG A 124 -9.33 -12.92 13.72
CA ARG A 124 -8.31 -13.91 13.37
C ARG A 124 -7.96 -14.98 14.43
N ASN A 125 -8.54 -14.99 15.63
CA ASN A 125 -8.14 -15.95 16.67
C ASN A 125 -9.18 -16.99 17.08
N ALA A 126 -10.30 -17.11 16.36
CA ALA A 126 -11.23 -18.21 16.56
C ALA A 126 -11.04 -19.25 15.46
N GLU A 127 -9.88 -19.91 15.42
CA GLU A 127 -9.89 -21.27 14.92
C GLU A 127 -10.84 -22.06 15.83
N PRO A 128 -11.88 -22.73 15.29
CA PRO A 128 -12.63 -23.67 16.11
C PRO A 128 -11.62 -24.71 16.59
N MET A 129 -11.43 -24.77 17.90
CA MET A 129 -10.64 -25.82 18.55
C MET A 129 -11.09 -27.16 17.96
N PRO A 130 -10.17 -28.03 17.51
CA PRO A 130 -10.57 -29.37 17.07
C PRO A 130 -11.42 -29.97 18.18
N ALA A 131 -12.59 -30.52 17.80
CA ALA A 131 -13.49 -31.14 18.76
C ALA A 131 -12.68 -32.10 19.64
N ALA A 132 -12.84 -31.96 20.96
CA ALA A 132 -12.14 -32.84 21.89
C ALA A 132 -12.35 -34.29 21.45
N PRO A 133 -11.28 -35.12 21.36
CA PRO A 133 -11.43 -36.50 20.96
C PRO A 133 -12.47 -37.15 21.87
N GLU A 134 -13.49 -37.77 21.26
CA GLU A 134 -14.48 -38.53 22.01
C GLU A 134 -13.73 -39.55 22.87
N PRO A 135 -14.05 -39.69 24.18
CA PRO A 135 -13.38 -40.64 25.04
C PRO A 135 -13.56 -42.04 24.45
N GLU A 136 -12.43 -42.66 24.11
CA GLU A 136 -12.36 -44.04 23.64
C GLU A 136 -13.08 -44.93 24.66
N ARG A 137 -14.22 -45.48 24.26
CA ARG A 137 -14.96 -46.43 25.10
C ARG A 137 -14.18 -47.73 25.10
N VAL A 138 -13.41 -47.96 26.15
CA VAL A 138 -12.83 -49.26 26.44
C VAL A 138 -13.98 -50.19 26.81
N GLU A 139 -14.36 -51.09 25.90
CA GLU A 139 -15.21 -52.22 26.22
C GLU A 139 -14.43 -53.13 27.18
N LEU A 140 -14.95 -53.30 28.40
CA LEU A 140 -14.41 -54.23 29.37
C LEU A 140 -15.06 -55.59 29.09
N ASP A 141 -14.32 -56.47 28.41
CA ASP A 141 -14.61 -57.90 28.30
C ASP A 141 -14.37 -58.63 29.63
#